data_AF-A0A1W6LJW2-F1
#
_entry.id   AF-A0A1W6LJW2-F1
#
_cell.length_a   1.000
_cell.length_b   1.000
_cell.length_c   1.000
_cell.angle_alpha   90.00
_cell.angle_beta   90.00
_cell.angle_gamma   90.00
#
_symmetry.space_group_name_H-M   'P 1'
#
loop_
_entity.id
_entity.type
_entity.pdbx_description
1 polymer ?
#
loop_
_entity_poly.entity_id
_entity_poly.type
_entity_poly.pdbx_seq_one_letter_code
_entity_poly.pdbx_strand_id
1 'polypeptide(L)'
;MAYKNIIITIMLFAVGCSILFTSSLQLDDLNKSRKDLDLVANKPLENAPPALAFATVAMGAFRGLVVDILWMRADALKEEGKFFDAKQLAEWITVLQPRFSAVWDFQSWNMAYNISVAMPASQPEERWKWVRNGYELLRDKGIPQNPNSIILYRSLAWIFQHKISGVTDDVHKYYKIQLALSMRPLISPLTNEHFKKLSNTPDSLSELIGSDEQVAELVSKMREFAPEVFSEELTDLEFAGVFFALLDSAGEGYPEKLVEFVRAEIETQRFEKLRNFCQACKLRQEWKFDIDLMRKVNERYGPVDLKTGDRLPLNWEHPDAHAIFWAEKGLETAGRKGDYSTDELNTDRIVFHSLKNLYRMGKYVIYNVPLKLPRSDTDKQQGNLDKPQEEPEYKVGKTLYMLPDLRMFDAYNQAHLDRIEKYREFEEANLRPLKNGHRNILNDAIFTLYMAGHREKAAEAFKQLKELYPREENDMPLKQFCRNRMQNELDGLTITDAREMVTMMLKESYFRFAVGDDDMSSAREKMARSVADYYQKTSGQEDVDRAMLADFPKLRYMALMDFLNDGRYPDNLKQNLLARIKNNRPDLYEKLTSEREKVQKEAPPEGKLKNE
;
A
#
# COMPACT_ATOMS: atom_id res chain seq x y z
N MET A 1 71.46 -17.27 -32.82
CA MET A 1 70.37 -16.80 -31.93
C MET A 1 69.19 -16.20 -32.70
N ALA A 2 69.39 -15.29 -33.65
CA ALA A 2 68.29 -14.63 -34.40
C ALA A 2 67.33 -15.60 -35.13
N TYR A 3 67.86 -16.61 -35.83
CA TYR A 3 67.03 -17.59 -36.56
C TYR A 3 66.10 -18.42 -35.66
N LYS A 4 66.57 -18.79 -34.47
CA LYS A 4 65.79 -19.54 -33.47
C LYS A 4 64.60 -18.70 -32.98
N ASN A 5 64.81 -17.41 -32.72
CA ASN A 5 63.76 -16.51 -32.28
C ASN A 5 62.70 -16.27 -33.37
N ILE A 6 63.12 -16.13 -34.63
CA ILE A 6 62.19 -15.98 -35.76
C ILE A 6 61.29 -17.22 -35.92
N ILE A 7 61.88 -18.42 -35.85
CA ILE A 7 61.13 -19.68 -35.94
C ILE A 7 60.13 -19.81 -34.78
N ILE A 8 60.55 -19.48 -33.55
CA ILE A 8 59.67 -19.48 -32.38
C ILE A 8 58.51 -18.49 -32.56
N THR A 9 58.77 -17.27 -33.04
CA THR A 9 57.71 -16.28 -33.28
C THR A 9 56.73 -16.74 -34.36
N ILE A 10 57.20 -17.34 -35.46
CA ILE A 10 56.34 -17.87 -36.52
C ILE A 10 55.50 -19.04 -35.99
N MET A 11 56.10 -19.95 -35.21
CA MET A 11 55.34 -21.04 -34.57
C MET A 11 54.27 -20.50 -33.61
N LEU A 12 54.61 -19.54 -32.75
CA LEU A 12 53.64 -18.95 -31.82
C LEU A 12 52.51 -18.23 -32.57
N PHE A 13 52.83 -17.55 -33.67
CA PHE A 13 51.82 -16.91 -34.51
C PHE A 13 50.91 -17.95 -35.19
N ALA A 14 51.49 -19.00 -35.78
CA ALA A 14 50.72 -20.08 -36.40
C ALA A 14 49.83 -20.81 -35.39
N VAL A 15 50.34 -21.10 -34.18
CA VAL A 15 49.56 -21.68 -33.08
C VAL A 15 48.44 -20.74 -32.65
N GLY A 16 48.72 -19.44 -32.50
CA GLY A 16 47.71 -18.44 -32.18
C GLY A 16 46.60 -18.36 -33.24
N CYS A 17 46.96 -18.34 -34.53
CA CYS A 17 46.02 -18.38 -35.64
C CYS A 17 45.20 -19.68 -35.66
N SER A 18 45.82 -20.84 -35.41
CA SER A 18 45.10 -22.11 -35.31
C SER A 18 44.12 -22.14 -34.14
N ILE A 19 44.48 -21.60 -32.98
CA ILE A 19 43.57 -21.51 -31.81
C ILE A 19 42.38 -20.60 -32.12
N LEU A 20 42.63 -19.43 -32.75
CA LEU A 20 41.56 -18.51 -33.15
C LEU A 20 40.64 -19.13 -34.21
N PHE A 21 41.21 -19.81 -35.21
CA PHE A 21 40.44 -20.47 -36.26
C PHE A 21 39.59 -21.63 -35.71
N THR A 22 40.17 -22.49 -34.86
CA THR A 22 39.44 -23.59 -34.23
C THR A 22 38.37 -23.10 -33.26
N SER A 23 38.62 -22.02 -32.52
CA SER A 23 37.61 -21.36 -31.69
C SER A 23 36.49 -20.76 -32.55
N SER A 24 36.83 -20.19 -33.71
CA SER A 24 35.85 -19.65 -34.67
C SER A 24 34.92 -20.73 -35.23
N LEU A 25 35.42 -21.94 -35.50
CA LEU A 25 34.60 -23.04 -35.97
C LEU A 25 33.58 -23.52 -34.90
N GLN A 26 33.89 -23.33 -33.62
CA GLN A 26 32.98 -23.68 -32.52
C GLN A 26 31.96 -22.58 -32.17
N LEU A 27 32.13 -21.35 -32.68
CA LEU A 27 31.28 -20.22 -32.31
C LEU A 27 29.82 -20.42 -32.71
N ASP A 28 29.55 -21.02 -33.87
CA ASP A 28 28.17 -21.19 -34.35
C ASP A 28 27.40 -22.18 -33.49
N ASP A 29 28.00 -23.33 -33.14
CA ASP A 29 27.40 -24.33 -32.25
C ASP A 29 27.25 -23.79 -30.82
N LEU A 30 28.24 -23.03 -30.32
CA LEU A 30 28.14 -22.35 -29.03
C LEU A 30 27.04 -21.29 -29.03
N ASN A 31 26.91 -20.50 -30.09
CA ASN A 31 25.88 -19.47 -30.21
C ASN A 31 24.48 -20.09 -30.35
N LYS A 32 24.36 -21.19 -31.08
CA LYS A 32 23.13 -21.98 -31.16
C LYS A 32 22.75 -22.55 -29.80
N SER A 33 23.70 -23.18 -29.10
CA SER A 33 23.48 -23.70 -27.75
C SER A 33 23.10 -22.59 -26.76
N ARG A 34 23.74 -21.41 -26.86
CA ARG A 34 23.36 -20.24 -26.05
C ARG A 34 21.96 -19.75 -26.39
N LYS A 35 21.52 -19.80 -27.64
CA LYS A 35 20.16 -19.43 -28.04
C LYS A 35 19.14 -20.43 -27.51
N ASP A 36 19.41 -21.72 -27.66
CA ASP A 36 18.53 -22.81 -27.23
C ASP A 36 18.38 -22.86 -25.70
N LEU A 37 19.44 -22.49 -24.97
CA LEU A 37 19.45 -22.36 -23.51
C LEU A 37 19.01 -20.97 -22.99
N ASP A 38 18.53 -20.08 -23.87
CA ASP A 38 18.12 -18.70 -23.53
C ASP A 38 19.23 -17.87 -22.83
N LEU A 39 20.49 -18.16 -23.13
CA LEU A 39 21.68 -17.45 -22.65
C LEU A 39 22.02 -16.20 -23.50
N VAL A 40 21.36 -16.01 -24.64
CA VAL A 40 21.55 -14.82 -25.50
C VAL A 40 20.46 -13.77 -25.23
N ALA A 41 20.75 -12.82 -24.34
CA ALA A 41 19.90 -11.65 -24.13
C ALA A 41 20.29 -10.51 -25.10
N ASN A 42 20.13 -10.74 -26.41
CA ASN A 42 20.40 -9.72 -27.43
C ASN A 42 19.14 -9.45 -28.26
N LYS A 43 18.16 -8.74 -27.70
CA LYS A 43 17.25 -7.99 -28.57
C LYS A 43 18.08 -6.85 -29.19
N PRO A 44 18.00 -6.61 -30.52
CA PRO A 44 18.56 -5.42 -31.13
C PRO A 44 18.06 -4.19 -30.39
N LEU A 45 18.96 -3.29 -30.03
CA LEU A 45 18.59 -2.04 -29.40
C LEU A 45 17.95 -1.13 -30.46
N GLU A 46 16.61 -1.10 -30.52
CA GLU A 46 15.91 -0.09 -31.31
C GLU A 46 16.24 1.31 -30.73
N ASN A 47 16.71 2.22 -31.58
CA ASN A 47 17.09 3.60 -31.24
C ASN A 47 18.28 3.78 -30.27
N ALA A 48 19.15 2.77 -30.09
CA ALA A 48 20.39 2.99 -29.36
C ALA A 48 21.38 3.90 -30.10
N PRO A 49 22.14 4.74 -29.38
CA PRO A 49 23.31 5.39 -29.94
C PRO A 49 24.24 4.35 -30.59
N PRO A 50 24.87 4.64 -31.74
CA PRO A 50 25.74 3.69 -32.44
C PRO A 50 26.83 3.05 -31.56
N ALA A 51 27.37 3.82 -30.60
CA ALA A 51 28.34 3.32 -29.62
C ALA A 51 27.77 2.22 -28.69
N LEU A 52 26.48 2.29 -28.37
CA LEU A 52 25.81 1.34 -27.49
C LEU A 52 25.43 0.06 -28.23
N ALA A 53 24.99 0.18 -29.48
CA ALA A 53 24.79 -0.95 -30.39
C ALA A 53 26.12 -1.68 -30.70
N PHE A 54 27.22 -0.92 -30.82
CA PHE A 54 28.56 -1.48 -30.96
C PHE A 54 29.02 -2.21 -29.68
N ALA A 55 28.70 -1.69 -28.49
CA ALA A 55 29.04 -2.33 -27.21
C ALA A 55 28.27 -3.65 -26.97
N THR A 56 27.03 -3.78 -27.43
CA THR A 56 26.26 -5.04 -27.35
C THR A 56 26.68 -6.08 -28.38
N VAL A 57 27.13 -5.65 -29.58
CA VAL A 57 27.39 -6.56 -30.71
C VAL A 57 28.86 -6.96 -30.85
N ALA A 58 29.82 -6.05 -30.59
CA ALA A 58 31.21 -6.24 -31.04
C ALA A 58 32.23 -6.56 -29.94
N MET A 59 31.93 -6.34 -28.65
CA MET A 59 33.00 -6.29 -27.64
C MET A 59 32.63 -6.86 -26.26
N GLY A 60 32.53 -8.18 -26.15
CA GLY A 60 32.20 -8.89 -24.90
C GLY A 60 32.89 -8.36 -23.64
N ALA A 61 34.19 -8.06 -23.69
CA ALA A 61 34.96 -7.56 -22.55
C ALA A 61 34.80 -6.04 -22.27
N PHE A 62 34.46 -5.23 -23.26
CA PHE A 62 34.35 -3.76 -23.11
C PHE A 62 32.96 -3.31 -22.64
N ARG A 63 31.96 -4.20 -22.64
CA ARG A 63 30.61 -3.93 -22.13
C ARG A 63 30.64 -3.41 -20.68
N GLY A 64 31.54 -3.94 -19.84
CA GLY A 64 31.73 -3.45 -18.46
C GLY A 64 32.22 -2.00 -18.40
N LEU A 65 33.23 -1.63 -19.20
CA LEU A 65 33.77 -0.26 -19.22
C LEU A 65 32.73 0.76 -19.70
N VAL A 66 31.92 0.40 -20.70
CA VAL A 66 30.83 1.27 -21.17
C VAL A 66 29.79 1.47 -20.08
N VAL A 67 29.43 0.40 -19.37
CA VAL A 67 28.52 0.46 -18.22
C VAL A 67 29.07 1.37 -17.12
N ASP A 68 30.36 1.26 -16.77
CA ASP A 68 30.98 2.11 -15.75
C ASP A 68 30.93 3.60 -16.13
N ILE A 69 31.20 3.93 -17.40
CA ILE A 69 31.07 5.30 -17.92
C ILE A 69 29.62 5.80 -17.82
N LEU A 70 28.65 4.96 -18.16
CA LEU A 70 27.24 5.31 -18.04
C LEU A 70 26.84 5.55 -16.59
N TRP A 71 27.33 4.73 -15.65
CA TRP A 71 27.11 4.94 -14.22
C TRP A 71 27.66 6.28 -13.73
N MET A 72 28.93 6.59 -14.02
CA MET A 72 29.54 7.86 -13.63
C MET A 72 28.76 9.06 -14.18
N ARG A 73 28.31 8.97 -15.44
CA ARG A 73 27.53 10.05 -16.07
C ARG A 73 26.11 10.16 -15.51
N ALA A 74 25.45 9.03 -15.25
CA ALA A 74 24.11 9.02 -14.67
C ALA A 74 24.12 9.62 -13.25
N ASP A 75 25.16 9.33 -12.47
CA ASP A 75 25.32 9.87 -11.13
C ASP A 75 25.58 11.38 -11.14
N ALA A 76 26.46 11.87 -12.02
CA ALA A 76 26.69 13.30 -12.21
C ALA A 76 25.41 14.06 -12.62
N LEU A 77 24.64 13.53 -13.57
CA LEU A 77 23.36 14.13 -13.98
C LEU A 77 22.34 14.16 -12.83
N LYS A 78 22.34 13.14 -11.97
CA LYS A 78 21.48 13.08 -10.78
C LYS A 78 21.87 14.16 -9.77
N GLU A 79 23.17 14.36 -9.52
CA GLU A 79 23.66 15.44 -8.65
C GLU A 79 23.32 16.84 -9.20
N GLU A 80 23.32 17.00 -10.53
CA GLU A 80 22.88 18.22 -11.22
C GLU A 80 21.35 18.42 -11.23
N GLY A 81 20.56 17.48 -10.71
CA GLY A 81 19.10 17.53 -10.73
C GLY A 81 18.46 17.20 -12.08
N LYS A 82 19.23 16.72 -13.06
CA LYS A 82 18.77 16.30 -14.40
C LYS A 82 18.25 14.86 -14.38
N PHE A 83 17.21 14.62 -13.58
CA PHE A 83 16.72 13.28 -13.28
C PHE A 83 16.21 12.50 -14.50
N PHE A 84 15.60 13.16 -15.48
CA PHE A 84 15.14 12.51 -16.71
C PHE A 84 16.30 12.01 -17.58
N ASP A 85 17.38 12.76 -17.69
CA ASP A 85 18.57 12.35 -18.43
C ASP A 85 19.32 11.24 -17.68
N ALA A 86 19.43 11.34 -16.36
CA ALA A 86 19.98 10.28 -15.52
C ALA A 86 19.19 8.98 -15.67
N LYS A 87 17.84 9.04 -15.72
CA LYS A 87 16.96 7.90 -15.95
C LYS A 87 17.20 7.25 -17.32
N GLN A 88 17.39 8.03 -18.39
CA GLN A 88 17.68 7.47 -19.72
C GLN A 88 18.99 6.68 -19.71
N LEU A 89 20.04 7.18 -19.06
CA LEU A 89 21.30 6.43 -18.90
C LEU A 89 21.12 5.17 -18.06
N ALA A 90 20.34 5.26 -16.97
CA ALA A 90 19.97 4.11 -16.16
C ALA A 90 19.24 3.02 -16.96
N GLU A 91 18.32 3.40 -17.85
CA GLU A 91 17.65 2.46 -18.76
C GLU A 91 18.66 1.77 -19.67
N TRP A 92 19.61 2.50 -20.26
CA TRP A 92 20.67 1.88 -21.06
C TRP A 92 21.53 0.90 -20.25
N ILE A 93 21.84 1.21 -19.00
CA ILE A 93 22.56 0.30 -18.10
C ILE A 93 21.76 -1.01 -17.90
N THR A 94 20.44 -0.91 -17.65
CA THR A 94 19.60 -2.12 -17.48
C THR A 94 19.56 -2.99 -18.74
N VAL A 95 19.52 -2.37 -19.92
CA VAL A 95 19.56 -3.12 -21.18
C VAL A 95 20.95 -3.69 -21.47
N LEU A 96 22.00 -2.99 -21.03
CA LEU A 96 23.37 -3.50 -21.05
C LEU A 96 23.63 -4.54 -19.96
N GLN A 97 22.80 -4.74 -18.95
CA GLN A 97 23.03 -5.78 -17.93
C GLN A 97 21.72 -6.50 -17.55
N PRO A 98 21.01 -7.12 -18.52
CA PRO A 98 19.63 -7.54 -18.31
C PRO A 98 19.51 -8.69 -17.31
N ARG A 99 20.52 -9.56 -17.21
CA ARG A 99 20.57 -10.71 -16.29
C ARG A 99 21.24 -10.39 -14.94
N PHE A 100 21.60 -9.13 -14.68
CA PHE A 100 22.21 -8.74 -13.40
C PHE A 100 21.17 -8.04 -12.52
N SER A 101 20.53 -8.80 -11.64
CA SER A 101 19.42 -8.33 -10.79
C SER A 101 19.75 -7.08 -9.97
N ALA A 102 20.97 -6.94 -9.45
CA ALA A 102 21.39 -5.79 -8.66
C ALA A 102 21.24 -4.45 -9.39
N VAL A 103 21.39 -4.44 -10.72
CA VAL A 103 21.19 -3.22 -11.54
C VAL A 103 19.73 -2.81 -11.54
N TRP A 104 18.82 -3.75 -11.73
CA TRP A 104 17.38 -3.49 -11.70
C TRP A 104 16.92 -3.02 -10.33
N ASP A 105 17.40 -3.70 -9.28
CA ASP A 105 17.14 -3.34 -7.89
C ASP A 105 17.61 -1.91 -7.59
N PHE A 106 18.88 -1.60 -7.89
CA PHE A 106 19.42 -0.25 -7.68
C PHE A 106 18.63 0.81 -8.44
N GLN A 107 18.36 0.62 -9.73
CA GLN A 107 17.69 1.65 -10.52
C GLN A 107 16.25 1.89 -10.07
N SER A 108 15.55 0.82 -9.67
CA SER A 108 14.23 0.93 -9.09
C SER A 108 14.23 1.68 -7.76
N TRP A 109 15.19 1.36 -6.88
CA TRP A 109 15.38 2.04 -5.60
C TRP A 109 15.72 3.51 -5.80
N ASN A 110 16.63 3.82 -6.73
CA ASN A 110 17.05 5.17 -7.03
C ASN A 110 15.85 6.04 -7.48
N MET A 111 14.96 5.50 -8.31
CA MET A 111 13.72 6.21 -8.67
C MET A 111 12.76 6.34 -7.48
N ALA A 112 12.44 5.24 -6.79
CA ALA A 112 11.42 5.22 -5.74
C ALA A 112 11.84 5.89 -4.43
N TYR A 113 13.14 6.03 -4.15
CA TYR A 113 13.65 6.59 -2.90
C TYR A 113 14.45 7.87 -3.11
N ASN A 114 15.43 7.89 -4.02
CA ASN A 114 16.34 9.04 -4.13
C ASN A 114 15.70 10.16 -4.96
N ILE A 115 15.33 9.88 -6.21
CA ILE A 115 14.78 10.88 -7.13
C ILE A 115 13.41 11.36 -6.64
N SER A 116 12.55 10.45 -6.17
CA SER A 116 11.25 10.82 -5.63
C SER A 116 11.34 11.81 -4.46
N VAL A 117 12.31 11.67 -3.55
CA VAL A 117 12.43 12.55 -2.37
C VAL A 117 13.08 13.89 -2.73
N ALA A 118 13.88 13.94 -3.80
CA ALA A 118 14.43 15.18 -4.34
C ALA A 118 13.36 16.12 -4.93
N MET A 119 12.19 15.60 -5.33
CA MET A 119 11.08 16.45 -5.76
C MET A 119 10.45 17.17 -4.55
N PRO A 120 9.95 18.40 -4.69
CA PRO A 120 9.28 19.10 -3.59
C PRO A 120 8.01 18.36 -3.12
N ALA A 121 7.73 18.41 -1.81
CA ALA A 121 6.49 17.86 -1.23
C ALA A 121 5.21 18.57 -1.73
N SER A 122 5.36 19.79 -2.25
CA SER A 122 4.29 20.54 -2.94
C SER A 122 3.92 19.97 -4.30
N GLN A 123 4.70 19.01 -4.83
CA GLN A 123 4.46 18.31 -6.10
C GLN A 123 4.32 16.79 -5.87
N PRO A 124 3.34 16.35 -5.06
CA PRO A 124 3.17 14.94 -4.73
C PRO A 124 2.90 14.05 -5.95
N GLU A 125 2.31 14.59 -7.01
CA GLU A 125 2.10 13.93 -8.30
C GLU A 125 3.41 13.55 -9.00
N GLU A 126 4.40 14.44 -9.03
CA GLU A 126 5.71 14.15 -9.63
C GLU A 126 6.46 13.10 -8.82
N ARG A 127 6.38 13.19 -7.48
CA ARG A 127 6.90 12.14 -6.60
C ARG A 127 6.29 10.78 -6.89
N TRP A 128 4.97 10.74 -7.02
CA TRP A 128 4.24 9.50 -7.28
C TRP A 128 4.67 8.88 -8.61
N LYS A 129 4.84 9.67 -9.68
CA LYS A 129 5.37 9.17 -10.96
C LYS A 129 6.71 8.45 -10.80
N TRP A 130 7.64 8.99 -10.00
CA TRP A 130 8.93 8.35 -9.73
C TRP A 130 8.81 7.07 -8.89
N VAL A 131 7.94 7.05 -7.87
CA VAL A 131 7.64 5.84 -7.10
C VAL A 131 7.04 4.75 -8.00
N ARG A 132 6.11 5.13 -8.88
CA ARG A 132 5.53 4.25 -9.89
C ARG A 132 6.57 3.68 -10.84
N ASN A 133 7.37 4.54 -11.46
CA ASN A 133 8.47 4.14 -12.34
C ASN A 133 9.41 3.15 -11.66
N GLY A 134 9.67 3.32 -10.35
CA GLY A 134 10.46 2.39 -9.54
C GLY A 134 9.88 0.98 -9.51
N TYR A 135 8.63 0.82 -9.05
CA TYR A 135 8.03 -0.51 -8.94
C TYR A 135 7.70 -1.11 -10.32
N GLU A 136 7.31 -0.31 -11.31
CA GLU A 136 7.02 -0.75 -12.68
C GLU A 136 8.31 -1.25 -13.36
N LEU A 137 9.46 -0.61 -13.12
CA LEU A 137 10.75 -1.10 -13.63
C LEU A 137 11.04 -2.53 -13.14
N LEU A 138 10.86 -2.82 -11.85
CA LEU A 138 11.05 -4.16 -11.32
C LEU A 138 10.01 -5.14 -11.87
N ARG A 139 8.73 -4.78 -11.76
CA ARG A 139 7.60 -5.65 -12.08
C ARG A 139 7.55 -6.01 -13.56
N ASP A 140 7.73 -5.01 -14.43
CA ASP A 140 7.46 -5.15 -15.87
C ASP A 140 8.71 -5.52 -16.67
N LYS A 141 9.91 -5.22 -16.15
CA LYS A 141 11.18 -5.44 -16.87
C LYS A 141 12.18 -6.27 -16.08
N GLY A 142 12.47 -5.92 -14.83
CA GLY A 142 13.51 -6.58 -14.03
C GLY A 142 13.21 -8.05 -13.72
N ILE A 143 12.03 -8.33 -13.15
CA ILE A 143 11.58 -9.68 -12.79
C ILE A 143 11.46 -10.59 -14.02
N PRO A 144 10.82 -10.19 -15.14
CA PRO A 144 10.78 -11.02 -16.34
C PRO A 144 12.15 -11.43 -16.87
N GLN A 145 13.18 -10.58 -16.72
CA GLN A 145 14.55 -10.89 -17.14
C GLN A 145 15.30 -11.77 -16.11
N ASN A 146 14.87 -11.74 -14.84
CA ASN A 146 15.51 -12.42 -13.71
C ASN A 146 14.48 -13.13 -12.81
N PRO A 147 13.67 -14.07 -13.34
CA PRO A 147 12.52 -14.63 -12.62
C PRO A 147 12.91 -15.44 -11.37
N ASN A 148 14.15 -15.93 -11.30
CA ASN A 148 14.66 -16.70 -10.17
C ASN A 148 15.41 -15.82 -9.14
N SER A 149 15.34 -14.49 -9.26
CA SER A 149 15.99 -13.56 -8.33
C SER A 149 15.01 -13.11 -7.25
N ILE A 150 14.96 -13.82 -6.12
CA ILE A 150 14.11 -13.48 -4.97
C ILE A 150 14.29 -12.04 -4.49
N ILE A 151 15.50 -11.47 -4.64
CA ILE A 151 15.81 -10.09 -4.31
C ILE A 151 14.88 -9.11 -5.05
N LEU A 152 14.57 -9.34 -6.32
CA LEU A 152 13.73 -8.40 -7.09
C LEU A 152 12.28 -8.42 -6.63
N TYR A 153 11.74 -9.60 -6.31
CA TYR A 153 10.41 -9.74 -5.72
C TYR A 153 10.35 -9.07 -4.34
N ARG A 154 11.38 -9.29 -3.52
CA ARG A 154 11.51 -8.66 -2.21
C ARG A 154 11.58 -7.15 -2.32
N SER A 155 12.38 -6.60 -3.24
CA SER A 155 12.50 -5.15 -3.44
C SER A 155 11.21 -4.52 -3.96
N LEU A 156 10.49 -5.22 -4.86
CA LEU A 156 9.17 -4.80 -5.30
C LEU A 156 8.18 -4.76 -4.13
N ALA A 157 8.13 -5.84 -3.34
CA ALA A 157 7.30 -5.92 -2.14
C ALA A 157 7.69 -4.84 -1.11
N TRP A 158 8.98 -4.53 -0.97
CA TRP A 158 9.49 -3.49 -0.09
C TRP A 158 9.06 -2.10 -0.52
N ILE A 159 9.01 -1.78 -1.82
CA ILE A 159 8.47 -0.49 -2.29
C ILE A 159 7.01 -0.34 -1.84
N PHE A 160 6.18 -1.37 -2.01
CA PHE A 160 4.78 -1.32 -1.56
C PHE A 160 4.67 -1.21 -0.03
N GLN A 161 5.38 -2.05 0.72
CA GLN A 161 5.30 -2.11 2.19
C GLN A 161 5.92 -0.88 2.87
N HIS A 162 7.10 -0.46 2.45
CA HIS A 162 7.87 0.57 3.13
C HIS A 162 7.63 1.97 2.54
N LYS A 163 7.74 2.14 1.20
CA LYS A 163 7.60 3.46 0.57
C LYS A 163 6.14 3.91 0.48
N ILE A 164 5.24 3.02 0.05
CA ILE A 164 3.83 3.37 -0.20
C ILE A 164 2.99 3.23 1.08
N SER A 165 3.10 2.10 1.80
CA SER A 165 2.35 1.87 3.05
C SER A 165 2.97 2.58 4.26
N GLY A 166 4.29 2.75 4.32
CA GLY A 166 4.95 3.48 5.41
C GLY A 166 4.48 4.93 5.57
N VAL A 167 4.83 5.53 6.72
CA VAL A 167 4.43 6.89 7.11
C VAL A 167 5.62 7.86 7.17
N THR A 168 6.80 7.43 6.73
CA THR A 168 8.04 8.19 6.81
C THR A 168 8.18 9.25 5.73
N ASP A 169 7.52 9.07 4.59
CA ASP A 169 7.47 10.06 3.51
C ASP A 169 6.38 11.10 3.80
N ASP A 170 6.69 12.39 3.71
CA ASP A 170 5.76 13.49 4.01
C ASP A 170 4.54 13.54 3.07
N VAL A 171 4.62 12.94 1.88
CA VAL A 171 3.47 12.81 0.95
C VAL A 171 2.88 11.40 0.93
N HIS A 172 3.20 10.53 1.89
CA HIS A 172 2.77 9.13 1.90
C HIS A 172 1.25 8.92 1.72
N LYS A 173 0.42 9.84 2.22
CA LYS A 173 -1.04 9.76 2.08
C LYS A 173 -1.48 9.85 0.63
N TYR A 174 -0.79 10.68 -0.15
CA TYR A 174 -1.04 10.80 -1.58
C TYR A 174 -0.82 9.47 -2.28
N TYR A 175 0.30 8.78 -2.02
CA TYR A 175 0.59 7.47 -2.63
C TYR A 175 -0.50 6.43 -2.33
N LYS A 176 -0.93 6.35 -1.06
CA LYS A 176 -2.01 5.45 -0.63
C LYS A 176 -3.34 5.75 -1.33
N ILE A 177 -3.68 7.04 -1.48
CA ILE A 177 -4.90 7.47 -2.18
C ILE A 177 -4.84 7.11 -3.67
N GLN A 178 -3.70 7.38 -4.33
CA GLN A 178 -3.54 7.05 -5.75
C GLN A 178 -3.66 5.55 -5.99
N LEU A 179 -3.00 4.73 -5.16
CA LEU A 179 -3.12 3.27 -5.25
C LEU A 179 -4.57 2.81 -5.01
N ALA A 180 -5.19 3.28 -3.93
CA ALA A 180 -6.56 2.88 -3.57
C ALA A 180 -7.57 3.24 -4.68
N LEU A 181 -7.50 4.46 -5.22
CA LEU A 181 -8.39 4.89 -6.30
C LEU A 181 -8.14 4.12 -7.60
N SER A 182 -6.89 3.76 -7.90
CA SER A 182 -6.58 2.95 -9.09
C SER A 182 -7.06 1.50 -8.97
N MET A 183 -7.16 0.96 -7.76
CA MET A 183 -7.47 -0.44 -7.52
C MET A 183 -8.95 -0.70 -7.24
N ARG A 184 -9.63 0.24 -6.57
CA ARG A 184 -11.06 0.15 -6.23
C ARG A 184 -11.97 -0.30 -7.39
N PRO A 185 -11.91 0.28 -8.61
CA PRO A 185 -12.78 -0.16 -9.70
C PRO A 185 -12.47 -1.58 -10.19
N LEU A 186 -11.27 -2.11 -9.91
CA LEU A 186 -10.81 -3.41 -10.40
C LEU A 186 -11.17 -4.58 -9.48
N ILE A 187 -11.47 -4.30 -8.21
CA ILE A 187 -11.64 -5.32 -7.15
C ILE A 187 -13.01 -5.28 -6.47
N SER A 188 -13.91 -4.40 -6.91
CA SER A 188 -15.25 -4.25 -6.34
C SER A 188 -16.29 -5.09 -7.10
N PRO A 189 -17.16 -5.84 -6.41
CA PRO A 189 -17.27 -5.96 -4.94
C PRO A 189 -16.18 -6.84 -4.33
N LEU A 190 -15.71 -6.49 -3.13
CA LEU A 190 -14.60 -7.19 -2.46
C LEU A 190 -15.08 -8.51 -1.79
N THR A 191 -15.41 -9.52 -2.60
CA THR A 191 -15.88 -10.85 -2.15
C THR A 191 -15.09 -12.00 -2.78
N ASN A 192 -14.97 -13.14 -2.09
CA ASN A 192 -14.28 -14.31 -2.65
C ASN A 192 -14.95 -14.82 -3.94
N GLU A 193 -16.28 -14.71 -4.03
CA GLU A 193 -17.03 -15.05 -5.25
C GLU A 193 -16.63 -14.17 -6.43
N HIS A 194 -16.48 -12.85 -6.20
CA HIS A 194 -16.04 -11.92 -7.23
C HIS A 194 -14.64 -12.27 -7.73
N PHE A 195 -13.67 -12.49 -6.83
CA PHE A 195 -12.32 -12.92 -7.24
C PHE A 195 -12.33 -14.25 -8.00
N LYS A 196 -13.24 -15.18 -7.65
CA LYS A 196 -13.42 -16.43 -8.42
C LYS A 196 -13.95 -16.15 -9.84
N LYS A 197 -14.93 -15.24 -9.98
CA LYS A 197 -15.41 -14.79 -11.29
C LYS A 197 -14.27 -14.18 -12.11
N LEU A 198 -13.45 -13.30 -11.52
CA LEU A 198 -12.28 -12.69 -12.17
C LEU A 198 -11.22 -13.71 -12.60
N SER A 199 -10.95 -14.75 -11.79
CA SER A 199 -10.04 -15.83 -12.19
C SER A 199 -10.54 -16.56 -13.43
N ASN A 200 -11.85 -16.81 -13.51
CA ASN A 200 -12.47 -17.62 -14.55
C ASN A 200 -12.76 -16.85 -15.85
N THR A 201 -12.45 -15.55 -15.93
CA THR A 201 -12.68 -14.81 -17.18
C THR A 201 -11.68 -15.24 -18.25
N PRO A 202 -12.11 -15.36 -19.52
CA PRO A 202 -11.23 -15.60 -20.67
C PRO A 202 -10.02 -14.66 -20.72
N ASP A 203 -8.96 -15.07 -21.41
CA ASP A 203 -7.69 -14.31 -21.45
C ASP A 203 -7.72 -13.16 -22.46
N SER A 204 -8.63 -13.20 -23.43
CA SER A 204 -8.80 -12.15 -24.45
C SER A 204 -10.26 -11.81 -24.70
N LEU A 205 -10.52 -10.60 -25.22
CA LEU A 205 -11.88 -10.18 -25.56
C LEU A 205 -12.44 -11.05 -26.68
N SER A 206 -11.60 -11.43 -27.64
CA SER A 206 -11.96 -12.33 -28.74
C SER A 206 -12.46 -13.69 -28.25
N GLU A 207 -11.81 -14.27 -27.24
CA GLU A 207 -12.25 -15.53 -26.63
C GLU A 207 -13.59 -15.36 -25.89
N LEU A 208 -13.77 -14.24 -25.18
CA LEU A 208 -15.03 -13.94 -24.49
C LEU A 208 -16.20 -13.79 -25.47
N ILE A 209 -16.07 -12.96 -26.50
CA ILE A 209 -17.15 -12.77 -27.48
C ILE A 209 -17.36 -14.02 -28.35
N GLY A 210 -16.33 -14.84 -28.56
CA GLY A 210 -16.44 -16.12 -29.28
C GLY A 210 -17.16 -17.20 -28.47
N SER A 211 -17.15 -17.11 -27.14
CA SER A 211 -17.78 -18.08 -26.23
C SER A 211 -19.11 -17.63 -25.63
N ASP A 212 -19.44 -16.33 -25.68
CA ASP A 212 -20.68 -15.76 -25.13
C ASP A 212 -21.37 -14.82 -26.12
N GLU A 213 -22.40 -15.32 -26.79
CA GLU A 213 -23.17 -14.59 -27.81
C GLU A 213 -23.83 -13.31 -27.26
N GLN A 214 -24.25 -13.31 -25.99
CA GLN A 214 -24.87 -12.13 -25.38
C GLN A 214 -23.86 -11.01 -25.15
N VAL A 215 -22.63 -11.37 -24.77
CA VAL A 215 -21.53 -10.40 -24.65
C VAL A 215 -21.07 -9.93 -26.04
N ALA A 216 -21.05 -10.81 -27.03
CA ALA A 216 -20.74 -10.45 -28.42
C ALA A 216 -21.71 -9.39 -28.96
N GLU A 217 -23.02 -9.57 -28.75
CA GLU A 217 -24.04 -8.59 -29.13
C GLU A 217 -23.85 -7.26 -28.39
N LEU A 218 -23.59 -7.30 -27.08
CA LEU A 218 -23.33 -6.12 -26.25
C LEU A 218 -22.16 -5.30 -26.80
N VAL A 219 -21.01 -5.96 -27.04
CA VAL A 219 -19.81 -5.32 -27.58
C VAL A 219 -20.09 -4.78 -28.98
N SER A 220 -20.75 -5.54 -29.85
CA SER A 220 -21.11 -5.08 -31.20
C SER A 220 -21.97 -3.82 -31.16
N LYS A 221 -22.93 -3.71 -30.24
CA LYS A 221 -23.76 -2.50 -30.07
C LYS A 221 -22.96 -1.31 -29.54
N MET A 222 -22.03 -1.54 -28.62
CA MET A 222 -21.11 -0.50 -28.15
C MET A 222 -20.25 0.04 -29.30
N ARG A 223 -19.73 -0.85 -30.16
CA ARG A 223 -18.99 -0.47 -31.39
C ARG A 223 -19.87 0.29 -32.39
N GLU A 224 -21.11 -0.14 -32.59
CA GLU A 224 -22.06 0.54 -33.48
C GLU A 224 -22.36 1.98 -33.02
N PHE A 225 -22.56 2.19 -31.72
CA PHE A 225 -22.91 3.50 -31.19
C PHE A 225 -21.72 4.44 -31.01
N ALA A 226 -20.50 3.91 -30.92
CA ALA A 226 -19.28 4.71 -30.79
C ALA A 226 -18.08 4.02 -31.46
N PRO A 227 -18.04 3.93 -32.81
CA PRO A 227 -17.02 3.19 -33.55
C PRO A 227 -15.60 3.76 -33.36
N GLU A 228 -15.48 5.09 -33.22
CA GLU A 228 -14.22 5.78 -32.95
C GLU A 228 -13.70 5.53 -31.52
N VAL A 229 -14.57 5.11 -30.60
CA VAL A 229 -14.26 4.89 -29.18
C VAL A 229 -13.95 3.42 -28.92
N PHE A 230 -14.75 2.52 -29.47
CA PHE A 230 -14.61 1.06 -29.33
C PHE A 230 -14.19 0.41 -30.66
N SER A 231 -13.10 0.89 -31.25
CA SER A 231 -12.54 0.33 -32.50
C SER A 231 -12.15 -1.14 -32.34
N GLU A 232 -12.18 -1.90 -33.44
CA GLU A 232 -11.68 -3.28 -33.47
C GLU A 232 -10.15 -3.38 -33.36
N GLU A 233 -9.45 -2.26 -33.57
CA GLU A 233 -7.99 -2.18 -33.49
C GLU A 233 -7.46 -2.06 -32.05
N LEU A 234 -8.35 -1.81 -31.08
CA LEU A 234 -7.96 -1.70 -29.68
C LEU A 234 -7.42 -3.03 -29.15
N THR A 235 -6.29 -2.96 -28.45
CA THR A 235 -5.86 -4.06 -27.59
C THR A 235 -6.87 -4.28 -26.47
N ASP A 236 -6.89 -5.48 -25.89
CA ASP A 236 -7.77 -5.81 -24.75
C ASP A 236 -7.60 -4.83 -23.58
N LEU A 237 -6.36 -4.36 -23.35
CA LEU A 237 -6.07 -3.39 -22.29
C LEU A 237 -6.61 -1.99 -22.62
N GLU A 238 -6.48 -1.53 -23.86
CA GLU A 238 -7.04 -0.26 -24.30
C GLU A 238 -8.56 -0.28 -24.26
N PHE A 239 -9.19 -1.38 -24.71
CA PHE A 239 -10.63 -1.59 -24.60
C PHE A 239 -11.10 -1.49 -23.15
N ALA A 240 -10.43 -2.18 -22.22
CA ALA A 240 -10.74 -2.11 -20.81
C ALA A 240 -10.54 -0.69 -20.24
N GLY A 241 -9.50 0.03 -20.69
CA GLY A 241 -9.24 1.41 -20.33
C GLY A 241 -10.37 2.36 -20.73
N VAL A 242 -10.81 2.29 -21.99
CA VAL A 242 -11.93 3.10 -22.52
C VAL A 242 -13.25 2.72 -21.83
N PHE A 243 -13.48 1.43 -21.57
CA PHE A 243 -14.64 0.95 -20.84
C PHE A 243 -14.76 1.57 -19.44
N PHE A 244 -13.67 1.62 -18.67
CA PHE A 244 -13.69 2.28 -17.35
C PHE A 244 -13.79 3.80 -17.46
N ALA A 245 -13.14 4.43 -18.44
CA ALA A 245 -13.26 5.87 -18.65
C ALA A 245 -14.73 6.29 -18.92
N LEU A 246 -15.47 5.49 -19.69
CA LEU A 246 -16.90 5.69 -19.92
C LEU A 246 -17.72 5.61 -18.63
N LEU A 247 -17.40 4.64 -17.75
CA LEU A 247 -18.10 4.48 -16.47
C LEU A 247 -17.75 5.59 -15.47
N ASP A 248 -16.47 5.96 -15.38
CA ASP A 248 -15.97 6.96 -14.44
C ASP A 248 -16.47 8.37 -14.77
N SER A 249 -16.64 8.69 -16.06
CA SER A 249 -17.22 9.97 -16.50
C SER A 249 -18.75 10.00 -16.46
N ALA A 250 -19.40 8.90 -16.04
CA ALA A 250 -20.85 8.71 -16.15
C ALA A 250 -21.39 8.99 -17.57
N GLY A 251 -20.57 8.74 -18.60
CA GLY A 251 -20.90 9.01 -20.00
C GLY A 251 -20.59 10.43 -20.49
N GLU A 252 -20.07 11.33 -19.64
CA GLU A 252 -19.67 12.67 -20.08
C GLU A 252 -18.57 12.56 -21.15
N GLY A 253 -18.78 13.24 -22.28
CA GLY A 253 -17.88 13.19 -23.45
C GLY A 253 -18.15 12.04 -24.44
N TYR A 254 -19.16 11.20 -24.21
CA TYR A 254 -19.51 10.06 -25.07
C TYR A 254 -20.84 10.26 -25.82
N PRO A 255 -21.09 9.57 -26.95
CA PRO A 255 -22.34 9.68 -27.68
C PRO A 255 -23.56 9.30 -26.83
N GLU A 256 -24.62 10.12 -26.88
CA GLU A 256 -25.84 9.95 -26.06
C GLU A 256 -26.45 8.54 -26.18
N LYS A 257 -26.55 8.01 -27.41
CA LYS A 257 -27.04 6.64 -27.66
C LYS A 257 -26.25 5.56 -26.94
N LEU A 258 -24.92 5.70 -26.87
CA LEU A 258 -24.06 4.76 -26.13
C LEU A 258 -24.34 4.87 -24.63
N VAL A 259 -24.45 6.09 -24.11
CA VAL A 259 -24.68 6.34 -22.68
C VAL A 259 -26.03 5.78 -22.23
N GLU A 260 -27.09 6.02 -23.00
CA GLU A 260 -28.42 5.45 -22.74
C GLU A 260 -28.41 3.92 -22.78
N PHE A 261 -27.74 3.34 -23.78
CA PHE A 261 -27.59 1.89 -23.91
C PHE A 261 -26.85 1.30 -22.70
N VAL A 262 -25.69 1.85 -22.34
CA VAL A 262 -24.91 1.36 -21.19
C VAL A 262 -25.68 1.52 -19.89
N ARG A 263 -26.44 2.61 -19.71
CA ARG A 263 -27.30 2.80 -18.54
C ARG A 263 -28.40 1.74 -18.45
N ALA A 264 -28.99 1.34 -19.58
CA ALA A 264 -29.98 0.27 -19.63
C ALA A 264 -29.35 -1.12 -19.37
N GLU A 265 -28.09 -1.30 -19.73
CA GLU A 265 -27.37 -2.57 -19.59
C GLU A 265 -26.65 -2.75 -18.25
N ILE A 266 -26.49 -1.71 -17.43
CA ILE A 266 -25.52 -1.72 -16.31
C ILE A 266 -25.76 -2.81 -15.26
N GLU A 267 -27.02 -3.25 -15.09
CA GLU A 267 -27.46 -4.30 -14.16
C GLU A 267 -27.65 -5.67 -14.85
N THR A 268 -27.34 -5.81 -16.14
CA THR A 268 -27.52 -7.08 -16.87
C THR A 268 -26.34 -8.02 -16.66
N GLN A 269 -26.61 -9.33 -16.71
CA GLN A 269 -25.57 -10.35 -16.55
C GLN A 269 -24.49 -10.26 -17.64
N ARG A 270 -24.85 -9.90 -18.88
CA ARG A 270 -23.89 -9.71 -19.97
C ARG A 270 -22.95 -8.54 -19.72
N PHE A 271 -23.46 -7.45 -19.13
CA PHE A 271 -22.64 -6.31 -18.74
C PHE A 271 -21.72 -6.65 -17.57
N GLU A 272 -22.21 -7.41 -16.57
CA GLU A 272 -21.38 -7.92 -15.48
C GLU A 272 -20.22 -8.78 -16.01
N LYS A 273 -20.47 -9.68 -16.96
CA LYS A 273 -19.43 -10.52 -17.59
C LYS A 273 -18.38 -9.67 -18.32
N LEU A 274 -18.80 -8.68 -19.11
CA LEU A 274 -17.89 -7.76 -19.79
C LEU A 274 -17.08 -6.94 -18.78
N ARG A 275 -17.72 -6.44 -17.71
CA ARG A 275 -17.04 -5.73 -16.62
C ARG A 275 -16.00 -6.60 -15.94
N ASN A 276 -16.34 -7.84 -15.58
CA ASN A 276 -15.41 -8.79 -14.97
C ASN A 276 -14.21 -9.05 -15.87
N PHE A 277 -14.42 -9.18 -17.19
CA PHE A 277 -13.32 -9.29 -18.16
C PHE A 277 -12.44 -8.04 -18.15
N CYS A 278 -13.01 -6.84 -18.23
CA CYS A 278 -12.23 -5.59 -18.19
C CYS A 278 -11.44 -5.45 -16.88
N GLN A 279 -12.02 -5.84 -15.74
CA GLN A 279 -11.34 -5.86 -14.44
C GLN A 279 -10.16 -6.84 -14.45
N ALA A 280 -10.39 -8.09 -14.86
CA ALA A 280 -9.37 -9.13 -14.92
C ALA A 280 -8.25 -8.78 -15.92
N CYS A 281 -8.60 -8.20 -17.08
CA CYS A 281 -7.66 -7.71 -18.08
C CYS A 281 -6.71 -6.67 -17.47
N LYS A 282 -7.23 -5.63 -16.77
CA LYS A 282 -6.38 -4.64 -16.11
C LYS A 282 -5.54 -5.25 -14.99
N LEU A 283 -6.07 -6.18 -14.21
CA LEU A 283 -5.30 -6.88 -13.17
C LEU A 283 -4.13 -7.68 -13.76
N ARG A 284 -4.37 -8.45 -14.82
CA ARG A 284 -3.36 -9.30 -15.49
C ARG A 284 -2.36 -8.48 -16.29
N GLN A 285 -2.84 -7.52 -17.10
CA GLN A 285 -2.02 -6.85 -18.11
C GLN A 285 -1.42 -5.52 -17.61
N GLU A 286 -2.13 -4.73 -16.81
CA GLU A 286 -1.60 -3.46 -16.26
C GLU A 286 -0.89 -3.69 -14.92
N TRP A 287 -1.51 -4.45 -14.01
CA TRP A 287 -0.98 -4.66 -12.67
C TRP A 287 -0.09 -5.90 -12.52
N LYS A 288 -0.06 -6.76 -13.54
CA LYS A 288 0.73 -8.01 -13.59
C LYS A 288 0.39 -8.99 -12.47
N PHE A 289 -0.84 -8.94 -11.96
CA PHE A 289 -1.33 -9.90 -10.99
C PHE A 289 -1.68 -11.22 -11.67
N ASP A 290 -1.31 -12.30 -10.99
CA ASP A 290 -1.88 -13.62 -11.19
C ASP A 290 -3.10 -13.72 -10.28
N ILE A 291 -4.30 -13.76 -10.86
CA ILE A 291 -5.56 -13.69 -10.10
C ILE A 291 -5.77 -14.96 -9.27
N ASP A 292 -5.28 -16.12 -9.70
CA ASP A 292 -5.33 -17.34 -8.89
C ASP A 292 -4.40 -17.24 -7.68
N LEU A 293 -3.22 -16.63 -7.85
CA LEU A 293 -2.36 -16.32 -6.71
C LEU A 293 -3.01 -15.26 -5.79
N MET A 294 -3.70 -14.24 -6.32
CA MET A 294 -4.46 -13.30 -5.49
C MET A 294 -5.51 -14.03 -4.65
N ARG A 295 -6.20 -15.02 -5.22
CA ARG A 295 -7.17 -15.87 -4.51
C ARG A 295 -6.52 -16.70 -3.41
N LYS A 296 -5.40 -17.38 -3.70
CA LYS A 296 -4.63 -18.11 -2.67
C LYS A 296 -4.19 -17.20 -1.53
N VAL A 297 -3.72 -15.99 -1.85
CA VAL A 297 -3.33 -14.96 -0.88
C VAL A 297 -4.54 -14.50 -0.04
N ASN A 298 -5.70 -14.29 -0.65
CA ASN A 298 -6.95 -13.99 0.06
C ASN A 298 -7.35 -15.13 1.01
N GLU A 299 -7.32 -16.37 0.53
CA GLU A 299 -7.66 -17.58 1.30
C GLU A 299 -6.68 -17.85 2.45
N ARG A 300 -5.42 -17.41 2.34
CA ARG A 300 -4.41 -17.59 3.38
C ARG A 300 -4.40 -16.44 4.39
N TYR A 301 -4.44 -15.21 3.90
CA TYR A 301 -4.12 -14.01 4.68
C TYR A 301 -5.29 -13.04 4.87
N GLY A 302 -6.43 -13.32 4.24
CA GLY A 302 -7.63 -12.51 4.33
C GLY A 302 -8.15 -12.32 5.77
N PRO A 303 -8.81 -11.18 6.07
CA PRO A 303 -9.44 -10.96 7.36
C PRO A 303 -10.52 -12.01 7.65
N VAL A 304 -10.67 -12.39 8.91
CA VAL A 304 -11.70 -13.33 9.38
C VAL A 304 -12.86 -12.53 9.98
N ASP A 305 -14.08 -12.73 9.47
CA ASP A 305 -15.28 -12.14 10.06
C ASP A 305 -15.43 -12.60 11.51
N LEU A 306 -15.47 -11.66 12.45
CA LEU A 306 -15.48 -11.97 13.88
C LEU A 306 -16.82 -12.55 14.37
N LYS A 307 -17.87 -12.55 13.54
CA LYS A 307 -19.18 -13.13 13.86
C LYS A 307 -19.39 -14.47 13.18
N THR A 308 -19.06 -14.59 11.89
CA THR A 308 -19.31 -15.82 11.12
C THR A 308 -18.10 -16.77 11.09
N GLY A 309 -16.90 -16.25 11.30
CA GLY A 309 -15.65 -17.00 11.13
C GLY A 309 -15.21 -17.13 9.66
N ASP A 310 -15.94 -16.54 8.72
CA ASP A 310 -15.61 -16.62 7.29
C ASP A 310 -14.39 -15.77 6.96
N ARG A 311 -13.48 -16.32 6.14
CA ARG A 311 -12.36 -15.55 5.62
C ARG A 311 -12.78 -14.72 4.41
N LEU A 312 -12.53 -13.42 4.48
CA LEU A 312 -12.84 -12.43 3.44
C LEU A 312 -11.57 -12.11 2.61
N PRO A 313 -11.70 -11.54 1.40
CA PRO A 313 -10.53 -11.07 0.65
C PRO A 313 -9.72 -9.99 1.38
N LEU A 314 -8.43 -9.93 1.10
CA LEU A 314 -7.59 -8.80 1.53
C LEU A 314 -8.11 -7.48 0.94
N ASN A 315 -7.89 -6.39 1.65
CA ASN A 315 -8.11 -5.05 1.09
C ASN A 315 -7.02 -4.72 0.07
N TRP A 316 -7.25 -5.01 -1.21
CA TRP A 316 -6.30 -4.74 -2.30
C TRP A 316 -6.12 -3.24 -2.61
N GLU A 317 -6.92 -2.34 -2.02
CA GLU A 317 -6.62 -0.90 -2.01
C GLU A 317 -5.41 -0.56 -1.13
N HIS A 318 -5.04 -1.47 -0.21
CA HIS A 318 -3.95 -1.28 0.73
C HIS A 318 -2.62 -1.77 0.13
N PRO A 319 -1.52 -0.98 0.17
CA PRO A 319 -0.25 -1.38 -0.44
C PRO A 319 0.33 -2.67 0.17
N ASP A 320 0.10 -2.93 1.46
CA ASP A 320 0.54 -4.18 2.09
C ASP A 320 -0.08 -5.45 1.49
N ALA A 321 -1.26 -5.40 0.87
CA ALA A 321 -1.79 -6.56 0.13
C ALA A 321 -0.92 -6.86 -1.11
N HIS A 322 -0.44 -5.81 -1.79
CA HIS A 322 0.47 -5.93 -2.94
C HIS A 322 1.84 -6.45 -2.49
N ALA A 323 2.34 -5.96 -1.36
CA ALA A 323 3.60 -6.44 -0.80
C ALA A 323 3.54 -7.94 -0.44
N ILE A 324 2.45 -8.39 0.19
CA ILE A 324 2.24 -9.82 0.47
C ILE A 324 2.23 -10.61 -0.84
N PHE A 325 1.47 -10.16 -1.85
CA PHE A 325 1.40 -10.85 -3.15
C PHE A 325 2.79 -11.03 -3.78
N TRP A 326 3.58 -9.95 -3.90
CA TRP A 326 4.87 -10.02 -4.57
C TRP A 326 5.91 -10.81 -3.76
N ALA A 327 5.86 -10.74 -2.42
CA ALA A 327 6.71 -11.55 -1.55
C ALA A 327 6.37 -13.04 -1.66
N GLU A 328 5.08 -13.42 -1.60
CA GLU A 328 4.63 -14.82 -1.79
C GLU A 328 5.00 -15.33 -3.18
N LYS A 329 4.80 -14.53 -4.23
CA LYS A 329 5.21 -14.91 -5.60
C LYS A 329 6.73 -15.17 -5.68
N GLY A 330 7.52 -14.34 -5.01
CA GLY A 330 8.97 -14.51 -4.93
C GLY A 330 9.38 -15.77 -4.17
N LEU A 331 8.70 -16.09 -3.07
CA LEU A 331 8.92 -17.31 -2.29
C LEU A 331 8.51 -18.57 -3.08
N GLU A 332 7.41 -18.51 -3.85
CA GLU A 332 6.95 -19.63 -4.68
C GLU A 332 7.84 -19.86 -5.89
N THR A 333 8.29 -18.79 -6.56
CA THR A 333 9.05 -18.89 -7.82
C THR A 333 10.55 -19.04 -7.60
N ALA A 334 11.13 -18.29 -6.66
CA ALA A 334 12.57 -18.17 -6.47
C ALA A 334 13.08 -18.71 -5.12
N GLY A 335 12.18 -19.13 -4.22
CA GLY A 335 12.55 -19.76 -2.95
C GLY A 335 13.08 -21.18 -3.14
N ARG A 336 14.06 -21.56 -2.32
CA ARG A 336 14.66 -22.90 -2.21
C ARG A 336 14.11 -23.59 -0.98
N LYS A 337 13.08 -24.40 -1.17
CA LYS A 337 12.45 -25.17 -0.09
C LYS A 337 13.49 -26.09 0.60
N GLY A 338 13.64 -25.93 1.90
CA GLY A 338 14.49 -26.78 2.75
C GLY A 338 15.86 -26.21 3.12
N ASP A 339 16.30 -25.11 2.49
CA ASP A 339 17.57 -24.46 2.80
C ASP A 339 17.38 -23.17 3.61
N TYR A 340 18.26 -22.90 4.57
CA TYR A 340 18.30 -21.58 5.20
C TYR A 340 18.80 -20.53 4.20
N SER A 341 17.96 -19.53 3.90
CA SER A 341 18.32 -18.39 3.07
C SER A 341 17.98 -17.09 3.78
N THR A 342 18.98 -16.23 3.96
CA THR A 342 18.79 -14.88 4.52
C THR A 342 17.84 -14.05 3.65
N ASP A 343 17.86 -14.25 2.33
CA ASP A 343 16.97 -13.55 1.42
C ASP A 343 15.52 -14.02 1.55
N GLU A 344 15.29 -15.32 1.76
CA GLU A 344 13.95 -15.84 2.07
C GLU A 344 13.45 -15.35 3.42
N LEU A 345 14.29 -15.38 4.46
CA LEU A 345 13.94 -14.87 5.78
C LEU A 345 13.54 -13.40 5.72
N ASN A 346 14.25 -12.60 4.92
CA ASN A 346 13.93 -11.20 4.71
C ASN A 346 12.65 -11.01 3.88
N THR A 347 12.36 -11.92 2.94
CA THR A 347 11.13 -11.89 2.13
C THR A 347 9.91 -12.28 2.96
N ASP A 348 9.98 -13.33 3.77
CA ASP A 348 8.95 -13.70 4.75
C ASP A 348 8.69 -12.57 5.75
N ARG A 349 9.74 -11.83 6.13
CA ARG A 349 9.60 -10.68 7.03
C ARG A 349 8.73 -9.59 6.43
N ILE A 350 8.76 -9.40 5.10
CA ILE A 350 7.87 -8.44 4.43
C ILE A 350 6.41 -8.89 4.57
N VAL A 351 6.09 -10.16 4.25
CA VAL A 351 4.74 -10.72 4.44
C VAL A 351 4.25 -10.48 5.86
N PHE A 352 5.09 -10.81 6.85
CA PHE A 352 4.77 -10.63 8.26
C PHE A 352 4.54 -9.16 8.66
N HIS A 353 5.43 -8.24 8.26
CA HIS A 353 5.25 -6.81 8.55
C HIS A 353 4.03 -6.22 7.84
N SER A 354 3.71 -6.72 6.65
CA SER A 354 2.51 -6.32 5.92
C SER A 354 1.24 -6.77 6.61
N LEU A 355 1.19 -7.99 7.15
CA LEU A 355 0.06 -8.45 7.98
C LEU A 355 -0.09 -7.63 9.26
N LYS A 356 1.03 -7.28 9.91
CA LYS A 356 1.03 -6.37 11.07
C LYS A 356 0.46 -5.00 10.72
N ASN A 357 0.84 -4.45 9.57
CA ASN A 357 0.33 -3.17 9.09
C ASN A 357 -1.16 -3.26 8.80
N LEU A 358 -1.63 -4.31 8.11
CA LEU A 358 -3.06 -4.53 7.87
C LEU A 358 -3.87 -4.66 9.17
N TYR A 359 -3.32 -5.33 10.19
CA TYR A 359 -3.94 -5.37 11.52
C TYR A 359 -4.05 -3.98 12.17
N ARG A 360 -2.99 -3.16 12.07
CA ARG A 360 -2.92 -1.85 12.73
C ARG A 360 -3.58 -0.70 11.95
N MET A 361 -3.66 -0.81 10.63
CA MET A 361 -4.07 0.29 9.74
C MET A 361 -4.69 -0.17 8.41
N GLY A 362 -5.19 -1.41 8.32
CA GLY A 362 -5.67 -2.02 7.06
C GLY A 362 -6.95 -1.44 6.45
N LYS A 363 -7.70 -0.63 7.20
CA LYS A 363 -8.92 0.05 6.70
C LYS A 363 -8.63 1.48 6.31
N TYR A 364 -9.00 1.85 5.09
CA TYR A 364 -8.81 3.20 4.54
C TYR A 364 -10.15 3.93 4.40
N VAL A 365 -10.22 5.15 4.96
CA VAL A 365 -11.34 6.07 4.74
C VAL A 365 -10.82 7.27 3.98
N ILE A 366 -11.13 7.34 2.68
CA ILE A 366 -10.79 8.45 1.82
C ILE A 366 -11.93 9.46 1.85
N TYR A 367 -11.63 10.71 2.15
CA TYR A 367 -12.61 11.79 2.21
C TYR A 367 -12.06 13.09 1.64
N ASN A 368 -12.97 13.97 1.24
CA ASN A 368 -12.65 15.25 0.66
C ASN A 368 -12.29 16.26 1.76
N VAL A 369 -11.31 17.13 1.51
CA VAL A 369 -10.90 18.21 2.42
C VAL A 369 -10.67 19.50 1.62
N PRO A 370 -10.95 20.68 2.20
CA PRO A 370 -10.55 21.94 1.59
C PRO A 370 -9.02 22.06 1.64
N LEU A 371 -8.39 22.19 0.48
CA LEU A 371 -6.96 22.49 0.34
C LEU A 371 -6.80 23.95 -0.01
N LYS A 372 -6.12 24.70 0.86
CA LYS A 372 -5.75 26.09 0.60
C LYS A 372 -4.75 26.13 -0.55
N LEU A 373 -5.06 26.88 -1.61
CA LEU A 373 -4.12 27.09 -2.70
C LEU A 373 -2.97 28.01 -2.23
N PRO A 374 -1.71 27.71 -2.60
CA PRO A 374 -0.64 28.68 -2.43
C PRO A 374 -0.96 29.96 -3.21
N ARG A 375 -0.60 31.14 -2.69
CA ARG A 375 -0.65 32.39 -3.49
C ARG A 375 0.12 32.20 -4.78
N SER A 376 -0.43 32.67 -5.89
CA SER A 376 0.21 32.60 -7.20
C SER A 376 1.58 33.30 -7.14
N ASP A 377 2.59 32.82 -7.88
CA ASP A 377 3.90 33.48 -7.92
C ASP A 377 3.81 34.88 -8.57
N THR A 378 2.76 35.14 -9.35
CA THR A 378 2.36 36.48 -9.83
C THR A 378 2.05 37.46 -8.69
N ASP A 379 1.52 37.00 -7.55
CA ASP A 379 1.26 37.85 -6.38
C ASP A 379 2.54 38.17 -5.59
N LYS A 380 3.55 37.30 -5.64
CA LYS A 380 4.84 37.51 -4.95
C LYS A 380 5.74 38.52 -5.67
N GLN A 381 5.67 38.59 -7.00
CA GLN A 381 6.53 39.47 -7.79
C GLN A 381 6.06 40.94 -7.83
N GLN A 382 4.80 41.23 -7.45
CA GLN A 382 4.27 42.60 -7.55
C GLN A 382 4.41 43.47 -6.29
N GLY A 383 5.02 43.00 -5.20
CA GLY A 383 5.28 43.85 -4.02
C GLY A 383 4.04 44.52 -3.40
N ASN A 384 2.83 44.08 -3.76
CA ASN A 384 1.58 44.67 -3.30
C ASN A 384 1.19 44.04 -1.96
N LEU A 385 1.74 44.58 -0.88
CA LEU A 385 1.36 44.25 0.50
C LEU A 385 -0.01 44.82 0.91
N ASP A 386 -0.65 45.63 0.05
CA ASP A 386 -1.84 46.42 0.40
C ASP A 386 -3.16 46.01 -0.30
N LYS A 387 -3.22 44.87 -1.02
CA LYS A 387 -4.52 44.36 -1.45
C LYS A 387 -5.29 43.79 -0.25
N PRO A 388 -6.58 44.13 -0.04
CA PRO A 388 -7.41 43.51 0.99
C PRO A 388 -7.37 41.98 0.80
N GLN A 389 -7.39 41.23 1.91
CA GLN A 389 -7.42 39.77 1.91
C GLN A 389 -8.53 39.26 0.98
N GLU A 390 -8.18 38.92 -0.27
CA GLU A 390 -9.02 38.05 -1.08
C GLU A 390 -9.16 36.75 -0.28
N GLU A 391 -10.40 36.27 -0.12
CA GLU A 391 -10.65 35.02 0.57
C GLU A 391 -9.76 33.94 -0.04
N PRO A 392 -9.03 33.15 0.78
CA PRO A 392 -8.13 32.16 0.24
C PRO A 392 -8.89 31.20 -0.66
N GLU A 393 -8.44 31.06 -1.90
CA GLU A 393 -9.05 30.13 -2.84
C GLU A 393 -8.74 28.69 -2.38
N TYR A 394 -9.79 27.88 -2.25
CA TYR A 394 -9.69 26.49 -1.81
C TYR A 394 -10.04 25.55 -2.97
N LYS A 395 -9.21 24.53 -3.21
CA LYS A 395 -9.60 23.38 -4.03
C LYS A 395 -10.05 22.23 -3.15
N VAL A 396 -10.97 21.40 -3.64
CA VAL A 396 -11.32 20.14 -2.96
C VAL A 396 -10.20 19.14 -3.21
N GLY A 397 -9.44 18.81 -2.16
CA GLY A 397 -8.48 17.71 -2.16
C GLY A 397 -9.07 16.44 -1.58
N LYS A 398 -8.33 15.33 -1.69
CA LYS A 398 -8.61 14.09 -0.95
C LYS A 398 -7.55 13.86 0.11
N THR A 399 -7.96 13.37 1.26
CA THR A 399 -7.07 12.85 2.30
C THR A 399 -7.54 11.47 2.75
N LEU A 400 -6.73 10.83 3.59
CA LEU A 400 -6.93 9.47 4.04
C LEU A 400 -6.82 9.39 5.57
N TYR A 401 -7.79 8.74 6.18
CA TYR A 401 -7.69 8.22 7.54
C TYR A 401 -7.47 6.71 7.52
N MET A 402 -6.58 6.21 8.37
CA MET A 402 -6.23 4.81 8.45
C MET A 402 -6.72 4.23 9.78
N LEU A 403 -7.42 3.09 9.74
CA LEU A 403 -8.02 2.45 10.90
C LEU A 403 -7.50 1.01 11.04
N PRO A 404 -7.36 0.49 12.27
CA PRO A 404 -7.08 -0.93 12.50
C PRO A 404 -8.16 -1.83 11.93
N ASP A 405 -7.77 -3.03 11.51
CA ASP A 405 -8.69 -4.11 11.14
C ASP A 405 -8.46 -5.33 12.03
N LEU A 406 -9.23 -5.45 13.11
CA LEU A 406 -9.06 -6.56 14.07
C LEU A 406 -9.38 -7.92 13.48
N ARG A 407 -10.12 -7.97 12.37
CA ARG A 407 -10.38 -9.20 11.61
C ARG A 407 -9.09 -9.82 11.06
N MET A 408 -8.03 -9.03 10.92
CA MET A 408 -6.71 -9.52 10.49
C MET A 408 -5.97 -10.27 11.60
N PHE A 409 -6.46 -10.26 12.86
CA PHE A 409 -5.74 -10.88 13.97
C PHE A 409 -5.41 -12.35 13.71
N ASP A 410 -6.38 -13.14 13.25
CA ASP A 410 -6.17 -14.58 13.02
C ASP A 410 -5.15 -14.84 11.92
N ALA A 411 -5.22 -14.11 10.81
CA ALA A 411 -4.25 -14.22 9.73
C ALA A 411 -2.84 -13.82 10.20
N TYR A 412 -2.73 -12.71 10.95
CA TYR A 412 -1.47 -12.22 11.48
C TYR A 412 -0.85 -13.18 12.51
N ASN A 413 -1.67 -13.71 13.40
CA ASN A 413 -1.30 -14.68 14.42
C ASN A 413 -0.81 -15.99 13.80
N GLN A 414 -1.60 -16.55 12.87
CA GLN A 414 -1.26 -17.80 12.19
C GLN A 414 0.01 -17.67 11.35
N ALA A 415 0.17 -16.59 10.59
CA ALA A 415 1.40 -16.37 9.81
C ALA A 415 2.65 -16.28 10.69
N HIS A 416 2.51 -15.77 11.91
CA HIS A 416 3.61 -15.73 12.87
C HIS A 416 3.97 -17.13 13.39
N LEU A 417 2.96 -17.96 13.69
CA LEU A 417 3.15 -19.36 14.06
C LEU A 417 3.79 -20.17 12.93
N ASP A 418 3.27 -20.04 11.70
CA ASP A 418 3.82 -20.68 10.49
C ASP A 418 5.31 -20.33 10.32
N ARG A 419 5.68 -19.08 10.60
CA ARG A 419 7.06 -18.62 10.51
C ARG A 419 7.94 -19.18 11.63
N ILE A 420 7.43 -19.28 12.86
CA ILE A 420 8.14 -19.97 13.95
C ILE A 420 8.41 -21.43 13.56
N GLU A 421 7.40 -22.11 13.00
CA GLU A 421 7.52 -23.49 12.54
C GLU A 421 8.51 -23.63 11.38
N LYS A 422 8.37 -22.80 10.34
CA LYS A 422 9.26 -22.80 9.16
C LYS A 422 10.73 -22.68 9.55
N TYR A 423 11.03 -21.87 10.57
CA TYR A 423 12.41 -21.61 10.99
C TYR A 423 12.87 -22.42 12.21
N ARG A 424 12.09 -23.40 12.68
CA ARG A 424 12.36 -24.12 13.94
C ARG A 424 13.60 -25.02 13.92
N GLU A 425 13.96 -25.52 12.74
CA GLU A 425 15.05 -26.48 12.58
C GLU A 425 16.41 -25.78 12.43
N PHE A 426 16.40 -24.46 12.25
CA PHE A 426 17.61 -23.64 12.23
C PHE A 426 18.01 -23.20 13.65
N GLU A 427 19.19 -22.61 13.79
CA GLU A 427 19.80 -22.24 15.07
C GLU A 427 18.81 -21.59 16.07
N GLU A 428 18.80 -22.07 17.32
CA GLU A 428 17.88 -21.62 18.37
C GLU A 428 17.92 -20.10 18.61
N ALA A 429 19.07 -19.47 18.36
CA ALA A 429 19.26 -18.02 18.41
C ALA A 429 18.29 -17.25 17.48
N ASN A 430 17.86 -17.85 16.37
CA ASN A 430 16.92 -17.25 15.42
C ASN A 430 15.45 -17.40 15.86
N LEU A 431 15.12 -18.37 16.73
CA LEU A 431 13.75 -18.64 17.18
C LEU A 431 13.30 -17.76 18.34
N ARG A 432 14.20 -17.44 19.27
CA ARG A 432 13.88 -16.63 20.44
C ARG A 432 13.28 -15.26 20.08
N PRO A 433 13.84 -14.49 19.10
CA PRO A 433 13.22 -13.26 18.65
C PRO A 433 11.82 -13.45 18.06
N LEU A 434 11.59 -14.53 17.29
CA LEU A 434 10.29 -14.84 16.73
C LEU A 434 9.27 -15.16 17.84
N LYS A 435 9.61 -16.03 18.79
CA LYS A 435 8.73 -16.35 19.95
C LYS A 435 8.40 -15.11 20.79
N ASN A 436 9.39 -14.26 21.06
CA ASN A 436 9.18 -13.00 21.76
C ASN A 436 8.24 -12.05 20.97
N GLY A 437 8.43 -11.96 19.65
CA GLY A 437 7.54 -11.21 18.77
C GLY A 437 6.09 -11.69 18.85
N HIS A 438 5.88 -13.02 18.80
CA HIS A 438 4.55 -13.62 18.90
C HIS A 438 3.87 -13.28 20.24
N ARG A 439 4.61 -13.42 21.35
CA ARG A 439 4.09 -13.11 22.69
C ARG A 439 3.60 -11.66 22.78
N ASN A 440 4.37 -10.72 22.21
CA ASN A 440 4.00 -9.31 22.19
C ASN A 440 2.73 -9.07 21.35
N ILE A 441 2.59 -9.75 20.20
CA ILE A 441 1.36 -9.70 19.38
C ILE A 441 0.15 -10.13 20.19
N LEU A 442 0.22 -11.28 20.86
CA LEU A 442 -0.87 -11.78 21.69
C LEU A 442 -1.22 -10.78 22.79
N ASN A 443 -0.22 -10.28 23.53
CA ASN A 443 -0.44 -9.28 24.59
C ASN A 443 -1.16 -8.02 24.09
N ASP A 444 -0.75 -7.48 22.94
CA ASP A 444 -1.38 -6.29 22.34
C ASP A 444 -2.79 -6.59 21.82
N ALA A 445 -2.98 -7.75 21.18
CA ALA A 445 -4.25 -8.14 20.60
C ALA A 445 -5.31 -8.44 21.65
N ILE A 446 -4.96 -9.14 22.73
CA ILE A 446 -5.88 -9.48 23.83
C ILE A 446 -6.53 -8.21 24.38
N PHE A 447 -5.71 -7.21 24.71
CA PHE A 447 -6.19 -5.95 25.24
C PHE A 447 -7.07 -5.20 24.23
N THR A 448 -6.63 -5.12 22.98
CA THR A 448 -7.35 -4.40 21.92
C THR A 448 -8.70 -5.05 21.61
N LEU A 449 -8.74 -6.38 21.41
CA LEU A 449 -9.97 -7.15 21.18
C LEU A 449 -10.91 -7.06 22.38
N TYR A 450 -10.38 -7.14 23.59
CA TYR A 450 -11.16 -7.01 24.82
C TYR A 450 -11.83 -5.63 24.87
N MET A 451 -11.09 -4.55 24.67
CA MET A 451 -11.64 -3.20 24.70
C MET A 451 -12.62 -2.92 23.55
N ALA A 452 -12.41 -3.54 22.38
CA ALA A 452 -13.33 -3.52 21.25
C ALA A 452 -14.63 -4.31 21.48
N GLY A 453 -14.74 -5.07 22.57
CA GLY A 453 -15.92 -5.85 22.90
C GLY A 453 -15.92 -7.27 22.31
N HIS A 454 -14.90 -7.66 21.54
CA HIS A 454 -14.70 -9.02 21.04
C HIS A 454 -14.14 -9.93 22.15
N ARG A 455 -14.96 -10.14 23.20
CA ARG A 455 -14.56 -10.84 24.43
C ARG A 455 -14.14 -12.29 24.19
N GLU A 456 -14.86 -13.00 23.33
CA GLU A 456 -14.57 -14.40 22.99
C GLU A 456 -13.21 -14.50 22.30
N LYS A 457 -12.99 -13.68 21.28
CA LYS A 457 -11.70 -13.60 20.57
C LYS A 457 -10.53 -13.21 21.48
N ALA A 458 -10.75 -12.29 22.42
CA ALA A 458 -9.75 -11.93 23.42
C ALA A 458 -9.44 -13.10 24.37
N ALA A 459 -10.45 -13.90 24.74
CA ALA A 459 -10.27 -15.08 25.58
C ALA A 459 -9.51 -16.20 24.86
N GLU A 460 -9.78 -16.41 23.56
CA GLU A 460 -9.01 -17.34 22.72
C GLU A 460 -7.53 -16.95 22.67
N ALA A 461 -7.23 -15.69 22.36
CA ALA A 461 -5.87 -15.17 22.31
C ALA A 461 -5.17 -15.28 23.68
N PHE A 462 -5.90 -15.04 24.78
CA PHE A 462 -5.36 -15.16 26.13
C PHE A 462 -5.08 -16.60 26.54
N LYS A 463 -5.96 -17.54 26.17
CA LYS A 463 -5.71 -18.98 26.34
C LYS A 463 -4.43 -19.39 25.61
N GLN A 464 -4.28 -18.97 24.34
CA GLN A 464 -3.09 -19.24 23.56
C GLN A 464 -1.82 -18.63 24.16
N LEU A 465 -1.90 -17.40 24.71
CA LEU A 465 -0.79 -16.78 25.44
C LEU A 465 -0.36 -17.64 26.64
N LYS A 466 -1.31 -18.13 27.45
CA LYS A 466 -1.01 -18.97 28.62
C LYS A 466 -0.38 -20.31 28.21
N GLU A 467 -0.87 -20.93 27.15
CA GLU A 467 -0.39 -22.23 26.66
C GLU A 467 1.01 -22.14 26.05
N LEU A 468 1.26 -21.14 25.19
CA LEU A 468 2.53 -21.02 24.48
C LEU A 468 3.62 -20.29 25.29
N TYR A 469 3.22 -19.41 26.21
CA TYR A 469 4.12 -18.55 26.98
C TYR A 469 3.72 -18.50 28.46
N PRO A 470 3.79 -19.65 29.18
CA PRO A 470 3.41 -19.72 30.58
C PRO A 470 4.30 -18.79 31.41
N ARG A 471 3.66 -17.87 32.14
CA ARG A 471 4.28 -16.94 33.08
C ARG A 471 3.31 -16.66 34.22
N GLU A 472 3.84 -16.42 35.41
CA GLU A 472 3.06 -16.08 36.61
C GLU A 472 2.19 -14.83 36.39
N GLU A 473 2.72 -13.83 35.66
CA GLU A 473 2.00 -12.61 35.29
C GLU A 473 0.76 -12.85 34.40
N ASN A 474 0.66 -14.03 33.78
CA ASN A 474 -0.49 -14.43 32.96
C ASN A 474 -1.48 -15.32 33.72
N ASP A 475 -1.18 -15.70 34.97
CA ASP A 475 -2.05 -16.57 35.76
C ASP A 475 -3.11 -15.78 36.53
N MET A 476 -3.99 -15.14 35.77
CA MET A 476 -5.10 -14.38 36.30
C MET A 476 -6.30 -14.43 35.34
N PRO A 477 -7.51 -14.07 35.80
CA PRO A 477 -8.66 -13.94 34.91
C PRO A 477 -8.42 -12.87 33.83
N LEU A 478 -8.90 -13.09 32.59
CA LEU A 478 -8.74 -12.16 31.46
C LEU A 478 -9.10 -10.71 31.80
N LYS A 479 -10.20 -10.51 32.54
CA LYS A 479 -10.63 -9.18 32.99
C LYS A 479 -9.58 -8.50 33.86
N GLN A 480 -8.95 -9.25 34.78
CA GLN A 480 -7.89 -8.74 35.63
C GLN A 480 -6.62 -8.47 34.83
N PHE A 481 -6.27 -9.35 33.89
CA PHE A 481 -5.15 -9.14 32.96
C PHE A 481 -5.28 -7.82 32.19
N CYS A 482 -6.43 -7.59 31.55
CA CYS A 482 -6.67 -6.35 30.81
C CYS A 482 -6.71 -5.12 31.72
N ARG A 483 -7.19 -5.26 32.96
CA ARG A 483 -7.17 -4.19 33.96
C ARG A 483 -5.75 -3.82 34.37
N ASN A 484 -4.92 -4.81 34.71
CA ASN A 484 -3.52 -4.59 35.07
C ASN A 484 -2.76 -3.96 33.91
N ARG A 485 -2.96 -4.45 32.68
CA ARG A 485 -2.38 -3.84 31.47
C ARG A 485 -2.78 -2.37 31.33
N MET A 486 -4.06 -2.04 31.48
CA MET A 486 -4.52 -0.66 31.46
C MET A 486 -3.84 0.17 32.54
N GLN A 487 -3.79 -0.31 33.79
CA GLN A 487 -3.18 0.42 34.90
C GLN A 487 -1.69 0.70 34.66
N ASN A 488 -0.95 -0.27 34.12
CA ASN A 488 0.46 -0.10 33.79
C ASN A 488 0.68 0.96 32.67
N GLU A 489 -0.22 1.04 31.69
CA GLU A 489 -0.15 2.06 30.62
C GLU A 489 -0.55 3.47 31.11
N LEU A 490 -1.28 3.55 32.22
CA LEU A 490 -1.77 4.80 32.81
C LEU A 490 -0.95 5.24 34.03
N ASP A 491 0.06 4.46 34.43
CA ASP A 491 0.86 4.78 35.60
C ASP A 491 1.68 6.06 35.38
N GLY A 492 1.72 6.93 36.40
CA GLY A 492 2.42 8.22 36.33
C GLY A 492 1.77 9.32 35.47
N LEU A 493 0.52 9.15 35.01
CA LEU A 493 -0.16 10.18 34.20
C LEU A 493 -0.34 11.51 34.95
N THR A 494 -0.02 12.63 34.28
CA THR A 494 -0.39 13.97 34.73
C THR A 494 -1.82 14.34 34.33
N ILE A 495 -2.38 15.42 34.88
CA ILE A 495 -3.70 15.93 34.46
C ILE A 495 -3.72 16.28 32.97
N THR A 496 -2.61 16.82 32.46
CA THR A 496 -2.49 17.21 31.06
C THR A 496 -2.54 15.99 30.17
N ASP A 497 -1.75 14.95 30.48
CA ASP A 497 -1.74 13.69 29.73
C ASP A 497 -3.13 13.05 29.73
N ALA A 498 -3.77 12.96 30.89
CA ALA A 498 -5.09 12.37 31.02
C ALA A 498 -6.15 13.14 30.21
N ARG A 499 -6.16 14.49 30.29
CA ARG A 499 -7.07 15.33 29.51
C ARG A 499 -6.85 15.17 28.01
N GLU A 500 -5.60 15.17 27.56
CA GLU A 500 -5.24 14.98 26.14
C GLU A 500 -5.67 13.61 25.64
N MET A 501 -5.33 12.53 26.37
CA MET A 501 -5.71 11.16 26.02
C MET A 501 -7.23 11.01 25.94
N VAL A 502 -7.98 11.48 26.94
CA VAL A 502 -9.45 11.41 26.96
C VAL A 502 -10.03 12.18 25.76
N THR A 503 -9.55 13.40 25.51
CA THR A 503 -10.05 14.23 24.42
C THR A 503 -9.79 13.59 23.06
N MET A 504 -8.57 13.10 22.82
CA MET A 504 -8.19 12.46 21.55
C MET A 504 -8.93 11.15 21.32
N MET A 505 -9.10 10.32 22.36
CA MET A 505 -9.89 9.09 22.26
C MET A 505 -11.37 9.38 21.97
N LEU A 506 -11.95 10.43 22.56
CA LEU A 506 -13.33 10.83 22.28
C LEU A 506 -13.48 11.38 20.84
N LYS A 507 -12.55 12.22 20.37
CA LYS A 507 -12.54 12.67 18.96
C LYS A 507 -12.43 11.51 17.99
N GLU A 508 -11.57 10.54 18.29
CA GLU A 508 -11.45 9.32 17.48
C GLU A 508 -12.75 8.48 17.54
N SER A 509 -13.39 8.38 18.69
CA SER A 509 -14.70 7.73 18.84
C SER A 509 -15.77 8.38 17.96
N TYR A 510 -15.81 9.72 17.91
CA TYR A 510 -16.72 10.47 17.04
C TYR A 510 -16.42 10.26 15.56
N PHE A 511 -15.14 10.35 15.17
CA PHE A 511 -14.74 10.05 13.79
C PHE A 511 -15.21 8.66 13.37
N ARG A 512 -14.91 7.63 14.18
CA ARG A 512 -15.27 6.23 13.93
C ARG A 512 -16.78 6.03 13.82
N PHE A 513 -17.54 6.66 14.71
CA PHE A 513 -19.00 6.62 14.64
C PHE A 513 -19.55 7.29 13.38
N ALA A 514 -18.94 8.40 12.94
CA ALA A 514 -19.34 9.07 11.71
C ALA A 514 -19.16 8.16 10.49
N VAL A 515 -18.10 7.35 10.46
CA VAL A 515 -17.77 6.45 9.34
C VAL A 515 -18.34 5.04 9.46
N GLY A 516 -19.09 4.72 10.53
CA GLY A 516 -19.74 3.40 10.70
C GLY A 516 -18.94 2.33 11.40
N ASP A 517 -17.84 2.71 12.04
CA ASP A 517 -17.03 1.81 12.86
C ASP A 517 -17.49 1.86 14.33
N ASP A 518 -18.73 1.41 14.57
CA ASP A 518 -19.46 1.61 15.83
C ASP A 518 -18.83 0.83 17.00
N ASP A 519 -18.32 -0.37 16.74
CA ASP A 519 -17.64 -1.20 17.76
C ASP A 519 -16.39 -0.49 18.28
N MET A 520 -15.57 0.04 17.38
CA MET A 520 -14.36 0.78 17.75
C MET A 520 -14.68 2.16 18.32
N SER A 521 -15.76 2.80 17.86
CA SER A 521 -16.27 4.01 18.49
C SER A 521 -16.59 3.75 19.97
N SER A 522 -17.29 2.66 20.27
CA SER A 522 -17.59 2.22 21.64
C SER A 522 -16.32 1.89 22.43
N ALA A 523 -15.35 1.22 21.79
CA ALA A 523 -14.08 0.86 22.39
C ALA A 523 -13.31 2.10 22.87
N ARG A 524 -13.17 3.10 22.00
CA ARG A 524 -12.48 4.36 22.30
C ARG A 524 -13.18 5.15 23.39
N GLU A 525 -14.51 5.16 23.40
CA GLU A 525 -15.28 5.82 24.46
C GLU A 525 -15.08 5.13 25.82
N LYS A 526 -15.05 3.79 25.86
CA LYS A 526 -14.75 3.01 27.08
C LYS A 526 -13.33 3.22 27.57
N MET A 527 -12.35 3.27 26.65
CA MET A 527 -10.96 3.61 26.99
C MET A 527 -10.86 5.01 27.59
N ALA A 528 -11.47 6.01 26.94
CA ALA A 528 -11.49 7.38 27.44
C ALA A 528 -12.07 7.45 28.85
N ARG A 529 -13.19 6.75 29.10
CA ARG A 529 -13.77 6.65 30.45
C ARG A 529 -12.82 5.99 31.44
N SER A 530 -12.16 4.91 31.04
CA SER A 530 -11.22 4.20 31.91
C SER A 530 -10.04 5.08 32.31
N VAL A 531 -9.52 5.91 31.38
CA VAL A 531 -8.46 6.89 31.67
C VAL A 531 -8.95 7.94 32.67
N ALA A 532 -10.13 8.52 32.42
CA ALA A 532 -10.71 9.54 33.31
C ALA A 532 -10.96 8.98 34.73
N ASP A 533 -11.57 7.80 34.83
CA ASP A 533 -11.87 7.14 36.10
C ASP A 533 -10.59 6.78 36.86
N TYR A 534 -9.55 6.30 36.16
CA TYR A 534 -8.25 5.98 36.76
C TYR A 534 -7.57 7.23 37.33
N TYR A 535 -7.53 8.31 36.55
CA TYR A 535 -6.90 9.56 36.96
C TYR A 535 -7.62 10.19 38.17
N GLN A 536 -8.95 10.25 38.15
CA GLN A 536 -9.74 10.77 39.27
C GLN A 536 -9.52 9.94 40.54
N LYS A 537 -9.47 8.60 40.41
CA LYS A 537 -9.25 7.71 41.55
C LYS A 537 -7.85 7.89 42.18
N THR A 538 -6.80 7.97 41.36
CA THR A 538 -5.42 8.08 41.85
C THR A 538 -5.13 9.48 42.40
N SER A 539 -5.64 10.53 41.74
CA SER A 539 -5.48 11.91 42.21
C SER A 539 -6.21 12.18 43.53
N GLY A 540 -7.32 11.48 43.80
CA GLY A 540 -8.04 11.57 45.07
C GLY A 540 -7.46 10.72 46.21
N GLN A 541 -6.41 9.92 45.95
CA GLN A 541 -5.75 9.05 46.94
C GLN A 541 -4.40 9.61 47.44
N GLU A 542 -3.87 10.65 46.81
CA GLU A 542 -2.63 11.29 47.25
C GLU A 542 -2.92 12.46 48.20
N ASP A 543 -2.12 12.62 49.26
CA ASP A 543 -2.20 13.71 50.26
C ASP A 543 -1.84 15.11 49.68
N VAL A 544 -1.88 15.27 48.36
CA VAL A 544 -1.55 16.49 47.63
C VAL A 544 -2.78 16.90 46.83
N ASP A 545 -3.27 18.13 47.00
CA ASP A 545 -4.39 18.72 46.25
C ASP A 545 -4.08 18.77 44.74
N ARG A 546 -4.21 17.63 44.06
CA ARG A 546 -4.08 17.53 42.60
C ARG A 546 -5.36 18.03 41.95
N ALA A 547 -5.20 18.83 40.90
CA ALA A 547 -6.33 19.30 40.11
C ALA A 547 -7.10 18.11 39.51
N MET A 548 -8.43 18.14 39.61
CA MET A 548 -9.31 17.11 39.07
C MET A 548 -9.63 17.38 37.59
N LEU A 549 -9.84 16.30 36.84
CA LEU A 549 -10.45 16.41 35.51
C LEU A 549 -11.90 16.88 35.64
N ALA A 550 -12.39 17.62 34.63
CA ALA A 550 -13.81 17.87 34.48
C ALA A 550 -14.59 16.54 34.42
N ASP A 551 -15.85 16.57 34.85
CA ASP A 551 -16.71 15.39 34.81
C ASP A 551 -16.81 14.85 33.38
N PHE A 552 -16.89 13.52 33.26
CA PHE A 552 -16.87 12.85 31.97
C PHE A 552 -17.91 13.36 30.95
N PRO A 553 -19.16 13.71 31.33
CA PRO A 553 -20.11 14.34 30.40
C PRO A 553 -19.59 15.64 29.78
N LYS A 554 -18.93 16.50 30.58
CA LYS A 554 -18.35 17.76 30.12
C LYS A 554 -17.17 17.53 29.20
N LEU A 555 -16.26 16.60 29.55
CA LEU A 555 -15.16 16.19 28.66
C LEU A 555 -15.67 15.65 27.32
N ARG A 556 -16.72 14.82 27.37
CA ARG A 556 -17.39 14.28 26.18
C ARG A 556 -17.95 15.39 25.30
N TYR A 557 -18.67 16.34 25.88
CA TYR A 557 -19.22 17.47 25.15
C TYR A 557 -18.15 18.39 24.55
N MET A 558 -17.09 18.73 25.31
CA MET A 558 -15.97 19.53 24.82
C MET A 558 -15.25 18.86 23.65
N ALA A 559 -15.01 17.55 23.73
CA ALA A 559 -14.40 16.80 22.63
C ALA A 559 -15.29 16.76 21.37
N LEU A 560 -16.63 16.72 21.53
CA LEU A 560 -17.55 16.84 20.40
C LEU A 560 -17.45 18.22 19.75
N MET A 561 -17.44 19.29 20.55
CA MET A 561 -17.28 20.65 20.02
C MET A 561 -15.94 20.85 19.33
N ASP A 562 -14.85 20.33 19.91
CA ASP A 562 -13.54 20.35 19.26
C ASP A 562 -13.55 19.57 17.93
N PHE A 563 -14.23 18.42 17.87
CA PHE A 563 -14.41 17.67 16.61
C PHE A 563 -15.20 18.46 15.55
N LEU A 564 -16.32 19.10 15.94
CA LEU A 564 -17.18 19.85 15.02
C LEU A 564 -16.50 21.14 14.51
N ASN A 565 -15.66 21.77 15.33
CA ASN A 565 -14.94 22.99 14.98
C ASN A 565 -13.59 22.74 14.26
N ASP A 566 -13.13 21.49 14.21
CA ASP A 566 -11.88 21.13 13.54
C ASP A 566 -12.04 21.14 12.02
N GLY A 567 -11.32 22.06 11.35
CA GLY A 567 -11.34 22.24 9.90
C GLY A 567 -10.78 21.06 9.11
N ARG A 568 -10.16 20.08 9.76
CA ARG A 568 -9.65 18.86 9.11
C ARG A 568 -10.74 17.85 8.78
N TYR A 569 -11.92 17.96 9.39
CA TYR A 569 -13.07 17.12 9.09
C TYR A 569 -14.04 17.86 8.16
N PRO A 570 -14.52 17.23 7.08
CA PRO A 570 -15.45 17.88 6.17
C PRO A 570 -16.87 17.97 6.76
N ASP A 571 -17.64 18.95 6.31
CA ASP A 571 -18.96 19.23 6.87
C ASP A 571 -19.94 18.07 6.71
N ASN A 572 -19.85 17.31 5.61
CA ASN A 572 -20.67 16.11 5.43
C ASN A 572 -20.39 15.03 6.49
N LEU A 573 -19.13 14.86 6.92
CA LEU A 573 -18.77 13.95 8.00
C LEU A 573 -19.33 14.43 9.34
N LYS A 574 -19.25 15.73 9.62
CA LYS A 574 -19.81 16.36 10.83
C LYS A 574 -21.34 16.23 10.87
N GLN A 575 -22.01 16.49 9.76
CA GLN A 575 -23.45 16.31 9.61
C GLN A 575 -23.86 14.85 9.80
N ASN A 576 -23.13 13.91 9.19
CA ASN A 576 -23.38 12.49 9.36
C ASN A 576 -23.21 12.05 10.83
N LEU A 577 -22.16 12.51 11.51
CA LEU A 577 -21.97 12.28 12.94
C LEU A 577 -23.18 12.72 13.76
N LEU A 578 -23.63 13.96 13.57
CA LEU A 578 -24.77 14.52 14.32
C LEU A 578 -26.07 13.76 14.02
N ALA A 579 -26.33 13.46 12.75
CA ALA A 579 -27.50 12.68 12.33
C ALA A 579 -27.50 11.30 12.98
N ARG A 580 -26.35 10.60 12.96
CA ARG A 580 -26.21 9.28 13.59
C ARG A 580 -26.30 9.33 15.10
N ILE A 581 -25.76 10.35 15.77
CA ILE A 581 -25.91 10.47 17.23
C ILE A 581 -27.39 10.62 17.57
N LYS A 582 -28.11 11.47 16.84
CA LYS A 582 -29.55 11.69 17.05
C LYS A 582 -30.38 10.43 16.78
N ASN A 583 -30.10 9.72 15.69
CA ASN A 583 -30.93 8.61 15.23
C ASN A 583 -30.57 7.27 15.91
N ASN A 584 -29.28 7.02 16.14
CA ASN A 584 -28.78 5.72 16.61
C ASN A 584 -28.41 5.73 18.10
N ARG A 585 -28.21 6.90 18.73
CA ARG A 585 -27.88 7.05 20.17
C ARG A 585 -28.68 8.17 20.84
N PRO A 586 -30.02 8.09 20.89
CA PRO A 586 -30.89 9.17 21.43
C PRO A 586 -30.53 9.55 22.87
N ASP A 587 -30.24 8.58 23.75
CA ASP A 587 -29.82 8.84 25.13
C ASP A 587 -28.53 9.69 25.22
N LEU A 588 -27.60 9.49 24.28
CA LEU A 588 -26.38 10.29 24.21
C LEU A 588 -26.69 11.68 23.69
N TYR A 589 -27.56 11.80 22.69
CA TYR A 589 -28.00 13.08 22.15
C TYR A 589 -28.63 13.96 23.25
N GLU A 590 -29.50 13.39 24.08
CA GLU A 590 -30.10 14.09 25.23
C GLU A 590 -29.04 14.54 26.24
N LYS A 591 -28.10 13.65 26.60
CA LYS A 591 -27.00 13.98 27.53
C LYS A 591 -26.12 15.11 27.00
N LEU A 592 -25.78 15.10 25.71
CA LEU A 592 -24.99 16.16 25.07
C LEU A 592 -25.77 17.48 25.01
N THR A 593 -27.08 17.44 24.80
CA THR A 593 -27.95 18.63 24.78
C THR A 593 -28.06 19.24 26.17
N SER A 594 -28.28 18.42 27.20
CA SER A 594 -28.29 18.87 28.59
C SER A 594 -26.95 19.49 28.99
N GLU A 595 -25.83 18.89 28.58
CA GLU A 595 -24.50 19.43 28.90
C GLU A 595 -24.21 20.75 28.17
N ARG A 596 -24.67 20.89 26.92
CA ARG A 596 -24.63 22.17 26.19
C ARG A 596 -25.31 23.30 26.96
N GLU A 597 -26.51 23.04 27.50
CA GLU A 597 -27.25 24.04 28.26
C GLU A 597 -26.52 24.45 29.55
N LYS A 598 -25.86 23.50 30.24
CA LYS A 598 -25.04 23.81 31.42
C LYS A 598 -23.87 24.70 31.06
N VAL A 599 -23.10 24.34 30.02
CA VAL A 599 -21.94 25.12 29.57
C VAL A 599 -22.36 26.53 29.12
N GLN A 600 -23.51 26.67 28.47
CA GLN A 600 -24.05 27.99 28.09
C GLN A 600 -24.45 28.84 29.30
N LYS A 601 -24.93 28.24 30.39
CA LYS A 601 -25.24 28.94 31.65
C LYS A 601 -23.99 29.34 32.44
N GLU A 602 -22.90 28.59 32.28
CA GLU A 602 -21.59 28.87 32.89
C GLU A 602 -20.76 29.91 32.11
N ALA A 603 -21.08 30.13 30.82
CA ALA A 603 -20.43 31.15 30.02
C ALA A 603 -20.81 32.55 30.55
N PRO A 604 -19.83 33.47 30.72
CA PRO A 604 -20.15 34.84 31.13
C PRO A 604 -21.12 35.46 30.10
N PRO A 605 -22.13 36.23 30.54
CA PRO A 605 -23.07 36.85 29.61
C PRO A 605 -22.31 37.72 28.61
N GLU A 606 -22.58 37.52 27.32
CA GLU A 606 -22.07 38.38 26.25
C GLU A 606 -22.49 39.82 26.54
N GLY A 607 -21.52 40.65 26.95
CA GLY A 607 -21.74 42.07 27.20
C GLY A 607 -21.19 42.56 28.54
N LYS A 608 -19.86 42.65 28.65
CA LYS A 608 -19.13 43.69 29.40
C LYS A 608 -17.61 43.64 29.13
N LEU A 609 -17.23 43.67 27.85
CA LEU A 609 -16.00 44.37 27.47
C LEU A 609 -16.41 45.82 27.18
N LYS A 610 -16.55 46.61 28.24
CA LYS A 610 -16.45 48.06 28.13
C LYS A 610 -14.98 48.40 28.22
N ASN A 611 -14.50 49.14 27.23
CA ASN A 611 -13.22 49.83 27.19
C ASN A 611 -12.80 50.31 28.58
N GLU A 612 -11.61 49.87 29.02
CA GLU A 612 -10.59 50.72 29.64
C GLU A 612 -9.22 50.31 29.11
#